data_AF-X1SCT7-F1
#
_entry.id   AF-X1SCT7-F1
#
_cell.length_a   1.000
_cell.length_b   1.000
_cell.length_c   1.000
_cell.angle_alpha   90.00
_cell.angle_beta   90.00
_cell.angle_gamma   90.00
#
_symmetry.space_group_name_H-M   'P 1'
#
loop_
_entity.id
_entity.type
_entity.pdbx_description
1 polymer ?
#
loop_
_entity_poly.entity_id
_entity_poly.type
_entity_poly.pdbx_seq_one_letter_code
_entity_poly.pdbx_strand_id
1 'polypeptide(L)'
;MGVCRVAKGISQARIGAIGARITPFKTVRFSERLLKDAGISVETTDLSEVIMAVEKLKDFDKEVQNKLKTLTSYCPTSKVPNSSVLKMAKLAVVLNRWIRENELDACALRCWPELQNSLGIFPC
;
A
#
# COMPACT_ATOMS: atom_id res chain seq x y z
N MET A 1 -13.80 -14.87 24.02
CA MET A 1 -12.43 -14.31 24.02
C MET A 1 -11.98 -13.67 22.69
N GLY A 2 -12.57 -13.97 21.52
CA GLY A 2 -12.13 -13.38 20.24
C GLY A 2 -12.30 -11.86 20.14
N VAL A 3 -13.48 -11.34 20.52
CA VAL A 3 -13.82 -9.91 20.41
C VAL A 3 -12.88 -9.01 21.23
N CYS A 4 -12.58 -9.37 22.49
CA CYS A 4 -11.67 -8.59 23.33
C CYS A 4 -10.25 -8.51 22.75
N ARG A 5 -9.80 -9.57 22.07
CA ARG A 5 -8.48 -9.62 21.43
C ARG A 5 -8.43 -8.68 20.22
N VAL A 6 -9.49 -8.67 19.41
CA VAL A 6 -9.62 -7.76 18.26
C VAL A 6 -9.67 -6.31 18.73
N ALA A 7 -10.51 -5.99 19.71
CA ALA A 7 -10.61 -4.63 20.25
C ALA A 7 -9.26 -4.15 20.81
N LYS A 8 -8.55 -5.00 21.56
CA LYS A 8 -7.22 -4.69 22.08
C LYS A 8 -6.20 -4.46 20.95
N GLY A 9 -6.19 -5.30 19.92
CA GLY A 9 -5.28 -5.15 18.79
C GLY A 9 -5.50 -3.84 18.03
N ILE A 10 -6.76 -3.49 17.77
CA ILE A 10 -7.09 -2.23 17.07
C ILE A 10 -6.69 -1.01 17.90
N SER A 11 -6.90 -1.02 19.23
CA SER A 11 -6.55 0.11 20.11
C SER A 11 -5.06 0.44 20.21
N GLN A 12 -4.19 -0.33 19.56
CA GLN A 12 -2.74 -0.12 19.54
C GLN A 12 -2.20 -0.08 18.10
N ALA A 13 -3.08 -0.03 17.10
CA ALA A 13 -2.71 -0.17 15.72
C ALA A 13 -1.97 1.07 15.18
N ARG A 14 -0.96 0.81 14.35
CA ARG A 14 -0.21 1.81 13.58
C ARG A 14 -0.68 1.75 12.13
N ILE A 15 -1.42 2.76 11.68
CA ILE A 15 -2.04 2.77 10.36
C ILE A 15 -1.27 3.70 9.41
N GLY A 16 -0.80 3.17 8.29
CA GLY A 16 -0.27 3.96 7.20
C GLY A 16 -1.37 4.58 6.33
N ALA A 17 -1.23 5.84 5.94
CA ALA A 17 -2.07 6.49 4.94
C ALA A 17 -1.21 7.07 3.82
N ILE A 18 -1.32 6.48 2.62
CA ILE A 18 -0.52 6.85 1.45
C ILE A 18 -1.36 7.68 0.49
N GLY A 19 -0.93 8.92 0.29
CA GLY A 19 -1.57 9.89 -0.58
C GLY A 19 -2.76 10.62 0.06
N ALA A 20 -3.15 11.73 -0.56
CA ALA A 20 -4.22 12.59 -0.07
C ALA A 20 -5.61 12.14 -0.55
N ARG A 21 -6.65 12.44 0.24
CA ARG A 21 -8.04 12.23 -0.16
C ARG A 21 -8.39 12.99 -1.44
N ILE A 22 -9.16 12.35 -2.32
CA ILE A 22 -9.66 12.97 -3.56
C ILE A 22 -11.17 13.28 -3.49
N THR A 23 -11.62 14.24 -4.29
CA THR A 23 -13.01 14.75 -4.31
C THR A 23 -14.07 13.65 -4.50
N PRO A 24 -13.90 12.67 -5.42
CA PRO A 24 -14.88 11.60 -5.59
C PRO A 24 -15.08 10.71 -4.35
N PHE A 25 -14.07 10.62 -3.47
CA PHE A 25 -14.13 9.87 -2.22
C PHE A 25 -14.18 10.78 -1.01
N LYS A 26 -14.93 11.90 -1.10
CA LYS A 26 -15.04 12.85 0.01
C LYS A 26 -15.65 12.26 1.30
N THR A 27 -16.28 11.09 1.26
CA THR A 27 -16.92 10.42 2.40
C THR A 27 -15.96 9.60 3.24
N VAL A 28 -14.78 9.22 2.73
CA VAL A 28 -13.77 8.45 3.49
C VAL A 28 -12.92 9.35 4.41
N ARG A 29 -13.52 10.40 4.98
CA ARG A 29 -12.82 11.29 5.92
C ARG A 29 -12.64 10.57 7.24
N PHE A 30 -11.49 10.77 7.85
CA PHE A 30 -11.21 10.35 9.21
C PHE A 30 -10.58 11.50 9.99
N SER A 31 -10.58 11.38 11.31
CA SER A 31 -9.92 12.34 12.21
C SER A 31 -8.77 11.63 12.89
N GLU A 32 -7.54 12.04 12.57
CA GLU A 32 -6.33 11.55 13.24
C GLU A 32 -6.38 11.79 14.75
N ARG A 33 -7.02 12.88 15.18
CA ARG A 33 -7.25 13.16 16.60
C ARG A 33 -8.12 12.08 17.24
N LEU A 34 -9.28 11.75 16.65
CA LEU A 34 -10.16 10.73 17.21
C LEU A 34 -9.50 9.34 17.20
N LEU A 35 -8.70 9.04 16.17
CA LEU A 35 -7.91 7.80 16.12
C LEU A 35 -6.87 7.77 17.23
N LYS A 36 -6.13 8.87 17.45
CA LYS A 36 -5.17 9.00 18.54
C LYS A 36 -5.83 8.85 19.91
N ASP A 37 -6.99 9.47 20.11
CA ASP A 37 -7.78 9.34 21.35
C ASP A 37 -8.22 7.88 21.58
N ALA A 38 -8.39 7.10 20.51
CA ALA A 38 -8.68 5.66 20.55
C ALA A 38 -7.42 4.76 20.61
N GLY A 39 -6.22 5.35 20.74
CA GLY A 39 -4.93 4.63 20.81
C GLY A 39 -4.33 4.22 19.46
N ILE A 40 -4.94 4.64 18.34
CA ILE A 40 -4.47 4.36 16.98
C ILE A 40 -3.59 5.51 16.50
N SER A 41 -2.36 5.21 16.05
CA SER A 41 -1.50 6.20 15.40
C SER A 41 -1.62 6.13 13.88
N VAL A 42 -1.48 7.27 13.21
CA VAL A 42 -1.51 7.36 11.74
C VAL A 42 -0.18 7.91 11.25
N GLU A 43 0.47 7.17 10.35
CA GLU A 43 1.67 7.60 9.64
C GLU A 43 1.31 7.91 8.19
N THR A 44 1.74 9.07 7.68
CA THR A 44 1.37 9.52 6.33
C THR A 44 2.59 9.61 5.42
N THR A 45 2.46 9.20 4.16
CA THR A 45 3.47 9.46 3.11
C THR A 45 2.80 9.91 1.82
N ASP A 46 3.51 10.68 1.01
CA ASP A 46 2.99 11.17 -0.25
C ASP A 46 3.02 10.08 -1.33
N LEU A 47 1.99 10.05 -2.17
CA LEU A 47 1.89 9.05 -3.23
C LEU A 47 3.00 9.22 -4.29
N SER A 48 3.47 10.45 -4.53
CA SER A 48 4.55 10.70 -5.48
C SER A 48 5.89 10.10 -4.99
N GLU A 49 6.16 10.09 -3.69
CA GLU A 49 7.35 9.44 -3.12
C GLU A 49 7.32 7.94 -3.38
N VAL A 50 6.16 7.31 -3.18
CA VAL A 50 5.96 5.89 -3.46
C VAL A 50 6.11 5.59 -4.96
N ILE A 51 5.53 6.41 -5.84
CA ILE A 51 5.67 6.26 -7.30
C ILE A 51 7.14 6.39 -7.72
N MET A 52 7.86 7.41 -7.24
CA MET A 52 9.28 7.59 -7.52
C MET A 52 10.12 6.42 -7.03
N ALA A 53 9.81 5.88 -5.85
CA ALA A 53 10.49 4.69 -5.33
C ALA A 53 10.25 3.46 -6.21
N VAL A 54 9.03 3.28 -6.72
CA VAL A 54 8.70 2.21 -7.67
C VAL A 54 9.48 2.34 -8.97
N GLU A 55 9.58 3.55 -9.53
CA GLU A 55 10.31 3.80 -10.77
C GLU A 55 11.83 3.60 -10.62
N LYS A 56 12.39 4.01 -9.48
CA LYS A 56 13.83 3.85 -9.17
C LYS A 56 14.23 2.41 -8.86
N LEU A 57 13.29 1.56 -8.42
CA LEU A 57 13.59 0.19 -8.03
C LEU A 57 13.97 -0.64 -9.26
N LYS A 58 15.10 -1.36 -9.19
CA LYS A 58 15.62 -2.14 -10.31
C LYS A 58 14.76 -3.37 -10.58
N ASP A 59 14.58 -3.70 -11.86
CA ASP A 59 13.79 -4.86 -12.30
C ASP A 59 14.34 -6.17 -11.71
N PHE A 60 15.67 -6.32 -11.69
CA PHE A 60 16.38 -7.51 -11.23
C PHE A 60 16.66 -7.52 -9.71
N ASP A 61 16.07 -6.60 -8.95
CA ASP A 61 16.15 -6.65 -7.48
C ASP A 61 15.56 -7.98 -6.97
N LYS A 62 16.26 -8.63 -6.04
CA LYS A 62 15.89 -9.94 -5.52
C LYS A 62 14.47 -9.96 -4.93
N GLU A 63 14.07 -8.92 -4.20
CA GLU A 63 12.72 -8.84 -3.63
C GLU A 63 11.66 -8.66 -4.72
N VAL A 64 11.99 -7.90 -5.78
CA VAL A 64 11.09 -7.70 -6.94
C VAL A 64 10.88 -9.02 -7.68
N GLN A 65 11.94 -9.74 -7.99
CA GLN A 65 11.86 -11.04 -8.68
C GLN A 65 11.10 -12.08 -7.86
N ASN A 66 11.33 -12.12 -6.54
CA ASN A 66 10.57 -12.98 -5.64
C ASN A 66 9.08 -12.63 -5.65
N LYS A 67 8.75 -11.34 -5.53
CA LYS A 67 7.35 -10.89 -5.55
C LYS A 67 6.69 -11.15 -6.91
N LEU A 68 7.41 -10.94 -8.01
CA LEU A 68 6.93 -11.23 -9.36
C LEU A 68 6.57 -12.71 -9.51
N LYS A 69 7.45 -13.61 -9.05
CA LYS A 69 7.19 -15.06 -9.03
C LYS A 69 5.97 -15.41 -8.19
N THR A 70 5.81 -14.77 -7.03
CA THR A 70 4.62 -14.95 -6.20
C THR A 70 3.35 -14.50 -6.95
N LEU A 71 3.33 -13.31 -7.54
CA LEU A 71 2.17 -12.83 -8.30
C LEU A 71 1.80 -13.79 -9.45
N THR A 72 2.78 -14.25 -10.22
CA THR A 72 2.53 -15.13 -11.38
C THR A 72 2.21 -16.58 -10.99
N SER A 73 2.48 -17.01 -9.75
CA SER A 73 2.15 -18.37 -9.31
C SER A 73 0.66 -18.58 -9.03
N TYR A 74 -0.06 -17.51 -8.69
CA TYR A 74 -1.49 -17.58 -8.35
C TYR A 74 -2.40 -16.76 -9.26
N CYS A 75 -1.86 -15.79 -10.02
CA CYS A 75 -2.62 -15.03 -11.00
C CYS A 75 -2.19 -15.38 -12.44
N PRO A 76 -3.11 -15.77 -13.33
CA PRO A 76 -2.82 -15.92 -14.75
C PRO A 76 -2.47 -14.57 -15.40
N THR A 77 -1.24 -14.40 -15.89
CA THR A 77 -0.75 -13.15 -16.48
C THR A 77 -0.55 -13.18 -17.99
N SER A 78 -0.95 -14.25 -18.68
CA SER A 78 -0.66 -14.45 -20.12
C SER A 78 -1.20 -13.36 -21.06
N LYS A 79 -2.26 -12.64 -20.64
CA LYS A 79 -2.85 -11.53 -21.40
C LYS A 79 -2.50 -10.14 -20.85
N VAL A 80 -1.63 -10.07 -19.85
CA VAL A 80 -1.25 -8.82 -19.17
C VAL A 80 0.15 -8.41 -19.63
N PRO A 81 0.41 -7.14 -19.95
CA PRO A 81 1.76 -6.69 -20.27
C PRO A 81 2.73 -7.00 -19.12
N ASN A 82 3.86 -7.65 -19.44
CA ASN A 82 4.87 -8.01 -18.43
C ASN A 82 5.36 -6.80 -17.63
N SER A 83 5.43 -5.62 -18.26
CA SER A 83 5.79 -4.36 -17.62
C SER A 83 4.80 -3.95 -16.51
N SER A 84 3.50 -4.17 -16.70
CA SER A 84 2.47 -3.91 -15.69
C SER A 84 2.58 -4.84 -14.50
N VAL A 85 2.81 -6.14 -14.75
CA VAL A 85 3.02 -7.14 -13.68
C VAL A 85 4.29 -6.81 -12.89
N LEU A 86 5.35 -6.39 -13.58
CA LEU A 86 6.59 -5.96 -12.94
C LEU A 86 6.40 -4.70 -12.09
N LYS A 87 5.69 -3.68 -12.57
CA LYS A 87 5.34 -2.49 -11.78
C LYS A 87 4.50 -2.86 -10.55
N MET A 88 3.61 -3.84 -10.66
CA MET A 88 2.85 -4.37 -9.52
C MET A 88 3.76 -5.01 -8.47
N ALA A 89 4.71 -5.84 -8.92
CA ALA A 89 5.68 -6.48 -8.04
C ALA A 89 6.54 -5.42 -7.32
N LYS A 90 7.02 -4.40 -8.04
CA LYS A 90 7.77 -3.29 -7.46
C LYS A 90 6.96 -2.49 -6.45
N LEU A 91 5.71 -2.14 -6.77
CA LEU A 91 4.81 -1.44 -5.85
C LEU A 91 4.65 -2.25 -4.56
N ALA A 92 4.37 -3.55 -4.66
CA ALA A 92 4.27 -4.41 -3.50
C ALA A 92 5.57 -4.45 -2.68
N VAL A 93 6.75 -4.45 -3.31
CA VAL A 93 8.03 -4.38 -2.57
C VAL A 93 8.19 -3.05 -1.85
N VAL A 94 7.95 -1.92 -2.52
CA VAL A 94 8.04 -0.57 -1.91
C VAL A 94 7.09 -0.46 -0.72
N LEU A 95 5.84 -0.87 -0.87
CA LEU A 95 4.86 -0.86 0.22
C LEU A 95 5.29 -1.76 1.38
N ASN A 96 5.79 -2.97 1.11
CA ASN A 96 6.26 -3.87 2.16
C ASN A 96 7.52 -3.38 2.87
N ARG A 97 8.39 -2.61 2.20
CA ARG A 97 9.53 -1.93 2.85
C ARG A 97 9.02 -0.84 3.77
N TRP A 98 8.16 0.05 3.26
CA TRP A 98 7.59 1.14 4.04
C TRP A 98 6.82 0.65 5.28
N ILE A 99 6.01 -0.40 5.14
CA ILE A 99 5.30 -1.05 6.25
C ILE A 99 6.27 -1.56 7.32
N ARG A 100 7.35 -2.24 6.91
CA ARG A 100 8.36 -2.78 7.84
C ARG A 100 9.15 -1.67 8.54
N GLU A 101 9.58 -0.66 7.78
CA GLU A 101 10.39 0.46 8.29
C GLU A 101 9.63 1.32 9.31
N ASN A 102 8.31 1.44 9.17
CA ASN A 102 7.47 2.25 10.05
C ASN A 102 6.67 1.41 11.06
N GLU A 103 6.90 0.09 11.09
CA GLU A 103 6.23 -0.87 11.97
C GLU A 103 4.70 -0.74 11.87
N LEU A 104 4.16 -0.70 10.65
CA LEU A 104 2.73 -0.50 10.40
C LEU A 104 1.97 -1.83 10.48
N ASP A 105 0.81 -1.80 11.13
CA ASP A 105 -0.10 -2.96 11.19
C ASP A 105 -0.99 -3.04 9.95
N ALA A 106 -1.30 -1.90 9.35
CA ALA A 106 -2.08 -1.81 8.12
C ALA A 106 -1.76 -0.53 7.35
N CYS A 107 -2.12 -0.48 6.07
CA CYS A 107 -2.03 0.74 5.28
C CYS A 107 -3.26 0.96 4.39
N ALA A 108 -3.62 2.22 4.20
CA ALA A 108 -4.53 2.70 3.17
C ALA A 108 -3.73 3.38 2.06
N LEU A 109 -4.17 3.23 0.81
CA LEU A 109 -3.49 3.74 -0.37
C LEU A 109 -4.50 4.41 -1.30
N ARG A 110 -4.19 5.63 -1.73
CA ARG A 110 -4.89 6.24 -2.87
C ARG A 110 -4.54 5.48 -4.15
N CYS A 111 -5.43 4.58 -4.56
CA CYS A 111 -5.22 3.74 -5.73
C CYS A 111 -5.61 4.40 -7.05
N TRP A 112 -6.62 5.25 -7.06
CA TRP A 112 -7.14 5.92 -8.25
C TRP A 112 -7.25 7.43 -7.98
N PRO A 113 -7.04 8.29 -8.99
CA PRO A 113 -6.65 7.98 -10.37
C PRO A 113 -5.13 7.84 -10.58
N GLU A 114 -4.32 8.21 -9.60
CA GLU A 114 -2.91 8.49 -9.83
C GLU A 114 -2.05 7.26 -10.14
N LEU A 115 -2.25 6.12 -9.48
CA LEU A 115 -1.50 4.90 -9.84
C LEU A 115 -1.84 4.41 -11.25
N GLN A 116 -3.11 4.56 -11.66
CA GLN A 116 -3.51 4.27 -13.03
C GLN A 116 -2.79 5.20 -14.01
N ASN A 117 -2.79 6.50 -13.76
CA ASN A 117 -2.21 7.49 -14.68
C ASN A 117 -0.68 7.39 -14.75
N SER A 118 0.00 7.17 -13.63
CA SER A 118 1.46 7.16 -13.56
C SER A 118 2.05 5.79 -13.85
N LEU A 119 1.48 4.72 -13.28
CA LEU A 119 2.04 3.37 -13.39
C LEU A 119 1.27 2.46 -14.34
N GLY A 120 0.01 2.78 -14.66
CA GLY A 120 -0.84 1.94 -15.50
C GLY A 120 -1.35 0.69 -14.79
N ILE A 121 -1.46 0.73 -13.46
CA ILE A 121 -1.85 -0.42 -12.63
C ILE A 121 -2.86 -0.03 -11.54
N PHE A 122 -3.60 -1.04 -11.05
CA PHE A 122 -4.45 -0.94 -9.86
C PHE A 122 -3.96 -1.92 -8.79
N PRO A 123 -3.74 -1.50 -7.54
CA PRO A 123 -3.12 -2.31 -6.49
C PRO A 123 -4.05 -3.38 -5.88
N CYS A 124 -5.32 -3.42 -6.27
CA CYS A 124 -6.33 -4.38 -5.82
C CYS A 124 -6.32 -5.68 -6.62
#